data_AF-W6L7C5-F1
#
_entry.id   AF-W6L7C5-F1
#
_cell.length_a   1.000
_cell.length_b   1.000
_cell.length_c   1.000
_cell.angle_alpha   90.00
_cell.angle_beta   90.00
_cell.angle_gamma   90.00
#
_symmetry.space_group_name_H-M   'P 1'
#
loop_
_entity.id
_entity.type
_entity.pdbx_description
1 polymer ?
#
loop_
_entity_poly.entity_id
_entity_poly.type
_entity_poly.pdbx_seq_one_letter_code
_entity_poly.pdbx_strand_id
1 'polypeptide(L)'
;MEKQKEEGISLADLNAVAVVVGLDRHFNTLKLAYAGMILHGPPRAGWGEEEEKGKRKAPSSPLPLFIATNEDPQIPIGAENILVPGAGCMVRAVATVSGREPDAVCGKPKVDMATILFAEEGIADARASCLMVGDRLITDIAFGNAAGCQTMLVLSGIEGMQDIERAKRERRSELLPDYVADSLACFIP
;
A
#
# COMPACT_ATOMS: atom_id res chain seq x y z
N MET A 1 7.09 -30.35 -36.66
CA MET A 1 6.99 -29.24 -35.69
C MET A 1 6.25 -29.77 -34.47
N GLU A 2 7.01 -30.24 -33.47
CA GLU A 2 6.42 -30.62 -32.17
C GLU A 2 5.94 -29.34 -31.48
N LYS A 3 4.66 -29.31 -31.11
CA LYS A 3 4.14 -28.31 -30.18
C LYS A 3 4.86 -28.52 -28.86
N GLN A 4 5.71 -27.56 -28.45
CA GLN A 4 6.15 -27.48 -27.07
C GLN A 4 4.90 -27.44 -26.19
N LYS A 5 4.75 -28.46 -25.36
CA LYS A 5 3.70 -28.56 -24.36
C LYS A 5 4.09 -27.55 -23.29
N GLU A 6 3.40 -26.41 -23.23
CA GLU A 6 3.54 -25.48 -22.10
C GLU A 6 3.24 -26.30 -20.83
N GLU A 7 4.26 -26.55 -20.02
CA GLU A 7 4.11 -27.17 -18.71
C GLU A 7 3.32 -26.18 -17.85
N GLY A 8 2.01 -26.43 -17.73
CA GLY A 8 1.14 -25.63 -16.88
C GLY A 8 1.61 -25.72 -15.44
N ILE A 9 1.97 -24.58 -14.85
CA ILE A 9 2.30 -24.45 -13.44
C ILE A 9 1.11 -24.98 -12.63
N SER A 10 1.30 -26.02 -11.81
CA SER A 10 0.25 -26.55 -10.95
C SER A 10 0.13 -25.70 -9.70
N LEU A 11 -1.08 -25.64 -9.14
CA LEU A 11 -1.32 -25.00 -7.83
C LEU A 11 -0.47 -25.58 -6.70
N ALA A 12 -0.06 -26.85 -6.83
CA ALA A 12 0.84 -27.51 -5.89
C ALA A 12 2.28 -27.01 -5.96
N ASP A 13 2.67 -26.35 -7.06
CA ASP A 13 4.03 -25.82 -7.27
C ASP A 13 4.18 -24.41 -6.71
N LEU A 14 3.08 -23.75 -6.33
CA LEU A 14 3.06 -22.41 -5.75
C LEU A 14 3.40 -22.47 -4.26
N ASN A 15 4.68 -22.68 -3.93
CA ASN A 15 5.20 -22.55 -2.57
C ASN A 15 5.48 -21.09 -2.19
N ALA A 16 4.56 -20.20 -2.55
CA ALA A 16 4.70 -18.77 -2.27
C ALA A 16 4.43 -18.49 -0.79
N VAL A 17 5.40 -17.87 -0.12
CA VAL A 17 5.30 -17.47 1.29
C VAL A 17 4.61 -16.10 1.47
N ALA A 18 4.45 -15.34 0.38
CA ALA A 18 3.80 -14.05 0.39
C ALA A 18 3.23 -13.68 -0.99
N VAL A 19 2.19 -12.85 -1.00
CA VAL A 19 1.70 -12.10 -2.14
C VAL A 19 1.94 -10.62 -1.86
N VAL A 20 2.77 -10.00 -2.70
CA VAL A 20 3.07 -8.57 -2.62
C VAL A 20 2.30 -7.85 -3.73
N VAL A 21 1.49 -6.86 -3.36
CA VAL A 21 0.61 -6.13 -4.27
C VAL A 21 1.00 -4.66 -4.28
N GLY A 22 1.29 -4.15 -5.47
CA GLY A 22 1.59 -2.75 -5.71
C GLY A 22 1.03 -2.28 -7.04
N LEU A 23 1.50 -1.14 -7.51
CA LEU A 23 1.07 -0.60 -8.80
C LEU A 23 1.59 -1.50 -9.94
N ASP A 24 0.66 -2.07 -10.71
CA ASP A 24 0.93 -3.01 -11.79
C ASP A 24 0.10 -2.64 -13.04
N ARG A 25 0.78 -2.13 -14.07
CA ARG A 25 0.15 -1.72 -15.34
C ARG A 25 -0.40 -2.89 -16.16
N HIS A 26 -0.07 -4.12 -15.75
CA HIS A 26 -0.53 -5.36 -16.36
C HIS A 26 -1.35 -6.20 -15.37
N PHE A 27 -2.00 -5.55 -14.39
CA PHE A 27 -2.92 -6.20 -13.48
C PHE A 27 -4.09 -6.79 -14.27
N ASN A 28 -4.32 -8.10 -14.11
CA ASN A 28 -5.31 -8.84 -14.89
C ASN A 28 -5.90 -9.99 -14.06
N THR A 29 -6.95 -10.62 -14.60
CA THR A 29 -7.69 -11.69 -13.93
C THR A 29 -6.82 -12.90 -13.57
N LEU A 30 -5.79 -13.22 -14.36
CA LEU A 30 -4.88 -14.33 -14.05
C LEU A 30 -4.05 -14.03 -12.80
N LYS A 31 -3.45 -12.84 -12.71
CA LYS A 31 -2.72 -12.42 -11.51
C LYS A 31 -3.61 -12.39 -10.27
N LEU A 32 -4.85 -11.90 -10.42
CA LEU A 32 -5.83 -11.88 -9.35
C LEU A 32 -6.21 -13.30 -8.90
N ALA A 33 -6.39 -14.23 -9.84
CA ALA A 33 -6.66 -15.64 -9.53
C ALA A 33 -5.48 -16.28 -8.79
N TYR A 34 -4.24 -16.09 -9.24
CA TYR A 34 -3.05 -16.59 -8.54
C TYR A 34 -2.93 -16.03 -7.12
N ALA A 35 -3.10 -14.72 -6.96
CA ALA A 35 -3.08 -14.08 -5.65
C ALA A 35 -4.16 -14.67 -4.73
N GLY A 36 -5.40 -14.80 -5.21
CA GLY A 36 -6.49 -15.43 -4.47
C GLY A 36 -6.16 -16.85 -4.06
N MET A 37 -5.68 -17.68 -4.99
CA MET A 37 -5.32 -19.07 -4.71
C MET A 37 -4.21 -19.20 -3.67
N ILE A 38 -3.15 -18.39 -3.75
CA ILE A 38 -2.06 -18.39 -2.76
C ILE A 38 -2.60 -17.96 -1.39
N LEU A 39 -3.39 -16.90 -1.32
CA LEU A 39 -3.86 -16.33 -0.05
C LEU A 39 -4.97 -17.17 0.62
N HIS A 40 -5.73 -17.94 -0.14
CA HIS A 40 -6.68 -18.95 0.35
C HIS A 40 -5.99 -20.22 0.87
N GLY A 41 -4.77 -20.50 0.40
CA GLY A 41 -4.11 -21.78 0.58
C GLY A 41 -4.62 -22.84 -0.41
N PRO A 42 -4.18 -24.11 -0.29
CA PRO A 42 -4.59 -25.17 -1.21
C PRO A 42 -6.12 -25.28 -1.28
N PRO A 43 -6.69 -25.60 -2.46
CA PRO A 43 -8.13 -25.65 -2.64
C PRO A 43 -8.78 -26.55 -1.60
N ARG A 44 -9.87 -26.07 -0.99
CA ARG A 44 -10.74 -26.90 -0.14
C ARG A 44 -11.06 -28.17 -0.94
N ALA A 45 -10.74 -29.34 -0.39
CA ALA A 45 -11.32 -30.57 -0.90
C ALA A 45 -12.85 -30.38 -0.88
N GLY A 46 -13.48 -30.42 -2.06
CA GLY A 46 -14.94 -30.30 -2.20
C GLY A 46 -15.47 -28.88 -2.36
N TRP A 47 -15.48 -28.36 -3.59
CA TRP A 47 -16.60 -27.51 -4.01
C TRP A 47 -17.80 -28.46 -4.22
N GLY A 48 -18.55 -28.75 -3.14
CA GLY A 48 -19.75 -29.61 -3.23
C GLY A 48 -20.01 -30.58 -2.08
N GLU A 49 -19.17 -30.63 -1.03
CA GLU A 49 -19.46 -31.45 0.15
C GLU A 49 -19.86 -30.54 1.32
N GLU A 50 -21.07 -30.78 1.85
CA GLU A 50 -21.68 -30.01 2.93
C GLU A 50 -20.75 -29.89 4.14
N GLU A 51 -20.69 -28.68 4.70
CA GLU A 51 -20.04 -28.37 5.97
C GLU A 51 -20.75 -29.11 7.12
N GLU A 52 -20.47 -30.40 7.31
CA GLU A 52 -20.77 -31.06 8.58
C GLU A 52 -19.58 -30.97 9.53
N LYS A 53 -19.81 -30.19 10.59
CA LYS A 53 -19.26 -30.36 11.94
C LYS A 53 -17.79 -30.00 12.12
N GLY A 54 -17.56 -28.68 12.11
CA GLY A 54 -17.05 -27.98 13.30
C GLY A 54 -15.83 -28.58 14.00
N LYS A 55 -14.67 -28.55 13.35
CA LYS A 55 -13.34 -28.21 13.93
C LYS A 55 -12.29 -28.23 12.83
N ARG A 56 -11.88 -27.03 12.40
CA ARG A 56 -10.79 -26.83 11.44
C ARG A 56 -9.48 -27.31 12.08
N LYS A 57 -8.71 -28.16 11.40
CA LYS A 57 -7.28 -28.27 11.69
C LYS A 57 -6.61 -27.00 11.18
N ALA A 58 -5.91 -26.29 12.06
CA ALA A 58 -5.06 -25.18 11.63
C ALA A 58 -4.05 -25.71 10.60
N PRO A 59 -3.72 -24.93 9.55
CA PRO A 59 -2.70 -25.34 8.60
C PRO A 59 -1.39 -25.61 9.35
N SER A 60 -0.66 -26.65 8.93
CA SER A 60 0.62 -27.03 9.54
C SER A 60 1.75 -26.02 9.29
N SER A 61 1.52 -25.08 8.36
CA SER A 61 2.42 -24.00 7.97
C SER A 61 1.68 -22.66 8.11
N PRO A 62 2.37 -21.55 8.44
CA PRO A 62 1.73 -20.24 8.48
C PRO A 62 1.13 -19.90 7.11
N LEU A 63 -0.02 -19.20 7.12
CA LEU A 63 -0.63 -18.72 5.89
C LEU A 63 0.32 -17.75 5.16
N PRO A 64 0.34 -17.73 3.82
CA PRO A 64 1.13 -16.76 3.08
C PRO A 64 0.75 -15.32 3.46
N LEU A 65 1.74 -14.46 3.57
CA LEU A 65 1.55 -13.04 3.89
C LEU A 65 0.91 -12.29 2.73
N PHE A 66 0.00 -11.37 3.04
CA PHE A 66 -0.52 -10.39 2.10
C PHE A 66 0.11 -9.03 2.41
N ILE A 67 0.97 -8.54 1.51
CA ILE A 67 1.70 -7.28 1.70
C ILE A 67 1.29 -6.29 0.62
N ALA A 68 0.85 -5.10 1.02
CA ALA A 68 0.58 -3.98 0.10
C ALA A 68 1.78 -3.02 0.07
N THR A 69 2.16 -2.50 -1.10
CA THR A 69 3.28 -1.54 -1.20
C THR A 69 2.88 -0.09 -0.89
N ASN A 70 1.59 0.21 -1.01
CA ASN A 70 0.86 1.41 -0.59
C ASN A 70 -0.62 1.18 -0.94
N GLU A 71 -1.50 2.00 -0.38
CA GLU A 71 -2.95 1.89 -0.59
C GLU A 71 -3.54 3.10 -1.29
N ASP A 72 -2.71 3.87 -2.01
CA ASP A 72 -3.17 5.08 -2.68
C ASP A 72 -4.23 4.72 -3.72
N PRO A 73 -5.45 5.27 -3.62
CA PRO A 73 -6.54 4.90 -4.51
C PRO A 73 -6.36 5.46 -5.92
N GLN A 74 -5.65 6.58 -6.04
CA GLN A 74 -5.51 7.30 -7.30
C GLN A 74 -4.17 8.02 -7.41
N ILE A 75 -3.67 8.09 -8.64
CA ILE A 75 -2.45 8.78 -9.03
C ILE A 75 -2.85 9.89 -10.03
N PRO A 76 -2.44 11.15 -9.82
CA PRO A 76 -2.64 12.21 -10.80
C PRO A 76 -1.68 12.04 -11.98
N ILE A 77 -2.17 12.22 -13.21
CA ILE A 77 -1.35 12.21 -14.42
C ILE A 77 -1.65 13.41 -15.33
N GLY A 78 -0.58 13.93 -15.95
CA GLY A 78 -0.66 15.05 -16.89
C GLY A 78 -0.88 16.40 -16.20
N ALA A 79 -0.78 17.48 -16.99
CA ALA A 79 -0.95 18.86 -16.50
C ALA A 79 -2.38 19.16 -16.00
N GLU A 80 -3.36 18.39 -16.48
CA GLU A 80 -4.78 18.52 -16.14
C GLU A 80 -5.14 17.77 -14.82
N ASN A 81 -4.17 17.13 -14.15
CA ASN A 81 -4.39 16.33 -12.93
C ASN A 81 -5.47 15.24 -13.08
N ILE A 82 -5.49 14.55 -14.22
CA ILE A 82 -6.42 13.43 -14.43
C ILE A 82 -6.09 12.32 -13.44
N LEU A 83 -7.08 11.92 -12.65
CA LEU A 83 -6.92 10.89 -11.64
C LEU A 83 -7.09 9.50 -12.27
N VAL A 84 -6.06 8.67 -12.18
CA VAL A 84 -6.08 7.28 -12.64
C VAL A 84 -5.93 6.31 -11.47
N PRO A 85 -6.38 5.04 -11.59
CA PRO A 85 -6.26 4.05 -10.52
C PRO A 85 -4.84 3.91 -9.98
N GLY A 86 -4.70 3.98 -8.66
CA GLY A 86 -3.45 3.72 -7.95
C GLY A 86 -3.31 2.26 -7.49
N ALA A 87 -2.26 1.97 -6.73
CA ALA A 87 -2.01 0.63 -6.21
C ALA A 87 -3.14 0.15 -5.28
N GLY A 88 -3.79 1.07 -4.55
CA GLY A 88 -4.91 0.77 -3.65
C GLY A 88 -6.07 0.06 -4.36
N CYS A 89 -6.31 0.35 -5.64
CA CYS A 89 -7.32 -0.37 -6.42
C CYS A 89 -6.98 -1.87 -6.59
N MET A 90 -5.70 -2.18 -6.83
CA MET A 90 -5.22 -3.55 -7.02
C MET A 90 -5.18 -4.29 -5.68
N VAL A 91 -4.72 -3.61 -4.63
CA VAL A 91 -4.77 -4.11 -3.25
C VAL A 91 -6.20 -4.47 -2.89
N ARG A 92 -7.17 -3.58 -3.18
CA ARG A 92 -8.58 -3.84 -2.89
C ARG A 92 -9.16 -5.00 -3.70
N ALA A 93 -8.75 -5.16 -4.96
CA ALA A 93 -9.16 -6.30 -5.77
C ALA A 93 -8.65 -7.62 -5.16
N VAL A 94 -7.38 -7.67 -4.75
CA VAL A 94 -6.79 -8.85 -4.09
C VAL A 94 -7.45 -9.10 -2.73
N ALA A 95 -7.73 -8.06 -1.96
CA ALA A 95 -8.46 -8.17 -0.68
C ALA A 95 -9.86 -8.76 -0.88
N THR A 96 -10.55 -8.31 -1.93
CA THR A 96 -11.89 -8.81 -2.27
C THR A 96 -11.89 -10.28 -2.66
N VAL A 97 -10.97 -10.72 -3.52
CA VAL A 97 -10.93 -12.13 -3.97
C VAL A 97 -10.44 -13.07 -2.87
N SER A 98 -9.53 -12.60 -2.00
CA SER A 98 -8.97 -13.40 -0.90
C SER A 98 -9.82 -13.38 0.37
N GLY A 99 -10.69 -12.38 0.53
CA GLY A 99 -11.41 -12.15 1.79
C GLY A 99 -10.51 -11.75 2.96
N ARG A 100 -9.28 -11.29 2.67
CA ARG A 100 -8.27 -10.86 3.66
C ARG A 100 -7.90 -9.42 3.40
N GLU A 101 -7.62 -8.66 4.45
CA GLU A 101 -6.93 -7.36 4.32
C GLU A 101 -5.40 -7.58 4.37
N PRO A 102 -4.59 -6.63 3.88
CA PRO A 102 -3.13 -6.75 3.95
C PRO A 102 -2.65 -6.97 5.40
N ASP A 103 -1.80 -7.96 5.60
CA ASP A 103 -1.10 -8.19 6.87
C ASP A 103 -0.08 -7.07 7.16
N ALA A 104 0.44 -6.46 6.10
CA ALA A 104 1.31 -5.29 6.18
C ALA A 104 1.06 -4.34 5.00
N VAL A 105 1.12 -3.04 5.28
CA VAL A 105 1.12 -1.98 4.27
C VAL A 105 2.45 -1.27 4.37
N CYS A 106 3.29 -1.46 3.36
CA CYS A 106 4.54 -0.73 3.23
C CYS A 106 4.27 0.70 2.78
N GLY A 107 5.16 1.62 3.16
CA GLY A 107 5.06 3.02 2.79
C GLY A 107 4.15 3.84 3.69
N LYS A 108 3.83 5.04 3.23
CA LYS A 108 3.11 6.05 4.02
C LYS A 108 1.67 5.57 4.31
N PRO A 109 1.14 5.79 5.53
CA PRO A 109 1.70 6.59 6.62
C PRO A 109 2.58 5.78 7.61
N LYS A 110 2.91 4.52 7.33
CA LYS A 110 3.73 3.70 8.23
C LYS A 110 5.18 4.16 8.23
N VAL A 111 5.80 4.19 9.41
CA VAL A 111 7.13 4.77 9.65
C VAL A 111 8.29 3.79 9.45
N ASP A 112 8.00 2.54 9.05
CA ASP A 112 9.04 1.51 8.89
C ASP A 112 10.15 1.95 7.94
N MET A 113 9.78 2.62 6.84
CA MET A 113 10.73 3.20 5.88
C MET A 113 11.59 4.29 6.51
N ALA A 114 10.99 5.22 7.27
CA ALA A 114 11.72 6.28 7.94
C ALA A 114 12.70 5.71 8.98
N THR A 115 12.28 4.68 9.72
CA THR A 115 13.10 4.04 10.75
C THR A 115 14.38 3.44 10.16
N ILE A 116 14.26 2.75 9.02
CA ILE A 116 15.41 2.17 8.31
C ILE A 116 16.31 3.30 7.78
N LEU A 117 15.74 4.30 7.11
CA LEU A 117 16.50 5.43 6.55
C LEU A 117 17.26 6.21 7.64
N PHE A 118 16.63 6.50 8.77
CA PHE A 118 17.28 7.23 9.86
C PHE A 118 18.43 6.43 10.48
N ALA A 119 18.28 5.11 10.60
CA ALA A 119 19.34 4.26 11.10
C ALA A 119 20.53 4.20 10.12
N GLU A 120 20.27 4.06 8.82
CA GLU A 120 21.29 4.01 7.78
C GLU A 120 22.06 5.34 7.65
N GLU A 121 21.35 6.47 7.75
CA GLU A 121 21.94 7.81 7.62
C GLU A 121 22.42 8.42 8.96
N GLY A 122 22.27 7.68 10.08
CA GLY A 122 22.69 8.16 11.41
C GLY A 122 21.90 9.37 11.92
N ILE A 123 20.65 9.51 11.52
CA ILE A 123 19.76 10.61 11.93
C ILE A 123 19.21 10.31 13.33
N ALA A 124 19.73 11.00 14.33
CA ALA A 124 19.28 10.86 15.73
C ALA A 124 18.10 11.78 16.08
N ASP A 125 18.02 12.96 15.45
CA ASP A 125 16.92 13.92 15.63
C ASP A 125 16.33 14.28 14.26
N ALA A 126 15.29 13.54 13.88
CA ALA A 126 14.57 13.77 12.64
C ALA A 126 13.87 15.13 12.61
N ARG A 127 13.47 15.68 13.77
CA ARG A 127 12.72 16.95 13.83
C ARG A 127 13.61 18.15 13.54
N ALA A 128 14.90 18.04 13.85
CA ALA A 128 15.91 19.05 13.54
C ALA A 128 16.54 18.86 12.15
N SER A 129 16.55 17.63 11.62
CA SER A 129 17.39 17.27 10.46
C SER A 129 16.61 16.90 9.20
N CYS A 130 15.29 16.67 9.31
CA CYS A 130 14.48 16.15 8.21
C CYS A 130 13.22 16.97 7.99
N LEU A 131 12.92 17.24 6.72
CA LEU A 131 11.67 17.83 6.26
C LEU A 131 10.98 16.86 5.31
N MET A 132 9.83 16.33 5.71
CA MET A 132 8.94 15.58 4.85
C MET A 132 8.11 16.55 4.01
N VAL A 133 8.25 16.46 2.68
CA VAL A 133 7.52 17.30 1.73
C VAL A 133 6.58 16.42 0.90
N GLY A 134 5.32 16.81 0.79
CA GLY A 134 4.37 16.11 -0.05
C GLY A 134 3.06 16.88 -0.25
N ASP A 135 2.12 16.26 -0.92
CA ASP A 135 0.89 16.91 -1.42
C ASP A 135 -0.39 16.31 -0.82
N ARG A 136 -0.25 15.34 0.11
CA ARG A 136 -1.37 14.72 0.81
C ARG A 136 -1.15 14.66 2.31
N LEU A 137 -2.16 15.11 3.05
CA LEU A 137 -2.26 15.08 4.50
C LEU A 137 -2.23 13.65 5.04
N ILE A 138 -3.06 12.75 4.52
CA ILE A 138 -3.23 11.39 5.09
C ILE A 138 -2.05 10.44 4.84
N THR A 139 -1.19 10.77 3.88
CA THR A 139 0.02 9.98 3.57
C THR A 139 1.28 10.75 3.93
N ASP A 140 1.59 11.86 3.25
CA ASP A 140 2.86 12.57 3.44
C ASP A 140 2.98 13.23 4.80
N ILE A 141 1.98 14.03 5.16
CA ILE A 141 2.01 14.80 6.41
C ILE A 141 1.85 13.87 7.60
N ALA A 142 0.91 12.92 7.53
CA ALA A 142 0.76 11.87 8.53
C ALA A 142 2.05 11.07 8.73
N PHE A 143 2.72 10.68 7.64
CA PHE A 143 4.00 9.98 7.71
C PHE A 143 5.09 10.82 8.35
N GLY A 144 5.29 12.06 7.90
CA GLY A 144 6.34 12.93 8.42
C GLY A 144 6.14 13.24 9.90
N ASN A 145 4.91 13.53 10.30
CA ASN A 145 4.56 13.75 11.71
C ASN A 145 4.79 12.49 12.55
N ALA A 146 4.37 11.32 12.06
CA ALA A 146 4.58 10.05 12.76
C ALA A 146 6.07 9.66 12.84
N ALA A 147 6.86 9.99 11.82
CA ALA A 147 8.31 9.78 11.77
C ALA A 147 9.10 10.81 12.60
N GLY A 148 8.44 11.85 13.12
CA GLY A 148 9.08 12.92 13.88
C GLY A 148 9.85 13.93 13.01
N CYS A 149 9.61 13.97 11.71
CA CYS A 149 10.16 15.00 10.82
C CYS A 149 9.44 16.34 11.02
N GLN A 150 10.03 17.42 10.50
CA GLN A 150 9.24 18.57 10.06
C GLN A 150 8.36 18.17 8.87
N THR A 151 7.22 18.83 8.68
CA THR A 151 6.33 18.57 7.55
C THR A 151 6.01 19.82 6.74
N MET A 152 6.01 19.70 5.42
CA MET A 152 5.53 20.74 4.51
C MET A 152 4.56 20.17 3.49
N LEU A 153 3.37 20.78 3.42
CA LEU A 153 2.42 20.52 2.34
C LEU A 153 2.70 21.45 1.16
N VAL A 154 2.84 20.88 -0.05
CA VAL A 154 2.86 21.65 -1.30
C VAL A 154 1.49 21.64 -1.96
N LEU A 155 1.01 22.82 -2.36
CA LEU A 155 -0.33 23.01 -2.94
C LEU A 155 -0.41 22.70 -4.44
N SER A 156 0.70 22.29 -5.06
CA SER A 156 0.78 21.94 -6.48
C SER A 156 0.24 20.54 -6.81
N GLY A 157 -0.11 19.73 -5.81
CA GLY A 157 -0.59 18.36 -5.99
C GLY A 157 -2.08 18.19 -5.66
N ILE A 158 -2.39 17.23 -4.78
CA ILE A 158 -3.76 16.73 -4.59
C ILE A 158 -4.58 17.50 -3.56
N GLU A 159 -4.07 17.71 -2.35
CA GLU A 159 -4.82 18.37 -1.28
C GLU A 159 -4.43 19.85 -1.14
N GLY A 160 -5.40 20.67 -0.73
CA GLY A 160 -5.25 22.12 -0.65
C GLY A 160 -5.54 22.70 0.73
N MET A 161 -5.54 24.04 0.81
CA MET A 161 -5.84 24.77 2.05
C MET A 161 -7.19 24.38 2.68
N GLN A 162 -8.18 24.03 1.86
CA GLN A 162 -9.50 23.62 2.33
C GLN A 162 -9.45 22.31 3.13
N ASP A 163 -8.58 21.37 2.73
CA ASP A 163 -8.39 20.10 3.42
C ASP A 163 -7.68 20.29 4.77
N ILE A 164 -6.73 21.24 4.84
CA ILE A 164 -6.09 21.63 6.11
C ILE A 164 -7.13 22.19 7.07
N GLU A 165 -7.98 23.12 6.61
CA GLU A 165 -9.02 23.72 7.46
C GLU A 165 -10.06 22.68 7.92
N ARG A 166 -10.35 21.68 7.08
CA ARG A 166 -11.17 20.53 7.45
C ARG A 166 -10.49 19.69 8.52
N ALA A 167 -9.21 19.34 8.36
CA ALA A 167 -8.44 18.58 9.34
C ALA A 167 -8.36 19.31 10.70
N LYS A 168 -8.19 20.64 10.70
CA LYS A 168 -8.23 21.48 11.92
C LYS A 168 -9.58 21.39 12.62
N ARG A 169 -10.68 21.52 11.87
CA ARG A 169 -12.05 21.45 12.41
C ARG A 169 -12.35 20.07 13.00
N GLU A 170 -11.87 19.02 12.35
CA GLU A 170 -11.97 17.63 12.79
C GLU A 170 -10.96 17.27 13.91
N ARG A 171 -10.09 18.22 14.30
CA ARG A 171 -9.04 18.04 15.32
C ARG A 171 -8.06 16.90 15.03
N ARG A 172 -7.76 16.68 13.74
CA ARG A 172 -6.78 15.69 13.27
C ARG A 172 -5.39 16.29 13.23
N SER A 173 -4.76 16.46 14.40
CA SER A 173 -3.45 17.08 14.54
C SER A 173 -2.35 16.35 13.78
N GLU A 174 -2.46 15.03 13.66
CA GLU A 174 -1.55 14.18 12.89
C GLU A 174 -1.51 14.52 11.40
N LEU A 175 -2.52 15.24 10.90
CA LEU A 175 -2.65 15.65 9.50
C LEU A 175 -2.30 17.11 9.27
N LEU A 176 -1.87 17.85 10.29
CA LEU A 176 -1.53 19.26 10.14
C LEU A 176 -0.05 19.42 9.77
N PRO A 177 0.26 20.13 8.68
CA PRO A 177 1.65 20.38 8.31
C PRO A 177 2.26 21.52 9.15
N ASP A 178 3.57 21.49 9.39
CA ASP A 178 4.30 22.62 9.99
C ASP A 178 4.36 23.82 9.04
N TYR A 179 4.51 23.54 7.73
CA TYR A 179 4.69 24.53 6.68
C TYR A 179 3.76 24.27 5.50
N VAL A 180 3.44 25.33 4.76
CA VAL A 180 2.69 25.25 3.50
C VAL A 180 3.39 26.10 2.45
N ALA A 181 3.55 25.56 1.24
CA ALA A 181 4.13 26.26 0.10
C ALA A 181 3.31 25.98 -1.16
N ASP A 182 3.35 26.89 -2.14
CA ASP A 182 2.62 26.69 -3.40
C ASP A 182 3.17 25.51 -4.20
N SER A 183 4.50 25.32 -4.19
CA SER A 183 5.19 24.21 -4.85
C SER A 183 6.61 24.05 -4.30
N LEU A 184 7.32 23.00 -4.76
CA LEU A 184 8.75 22.81 -4.48
C LEU A 184 9.65 23.94 -4.98
N ALA A 185 9.16 24.81 -5.87
CA ALA A 185 9.92 25.96 -6.35
C ALA A 185 10.31 26.94 -5.22
N CYS A 186 9.70 26.84 -4.03
CA CYS A 186 10.09 27.63 -2.87
C CYS A 186 11.53 27.39 -2.39
N PHE A 187 12.16 26.28 -2.78
CA PHE A 187 13.56 25.99 -2.47
C PHE A 187 14.56 26.53 -3.50
N ILE A 188 14.07 27.04 -4.63
CA ILE A 188 14.92 27.56 -5.70
C ILE A 188 15.15 29.07 -5.45
N PRO A 189 16.41 29.55 -5.55
CA PRO A 189 16.74 30.98 -5.39
C PRO A 189 16.07 31.91 -6.40
#